data_AF-A0A969ECK8-F1
#
_entry.id   AF-A0A969ECK8-F1
#
_cell.length_a   1.000
_cell.length_b   1.000
_cell.length_c   1.000
_cell.angle_alpha   90.00
_cell.angle_beta   90.00
_cell.angle_gamma   90.00
#
_symmetry.space_group_name_H-M   'P 1'
#
loop_
_entity.id
_entity.type
_entity.pdbx_description
1 polymer ?
#
loop_
_entity_poly.entity_id
_entity_poly.type
_entity_poly.pdbx_seq_one_letter_code
_entity_poly.pdbx_strand_id
1 'polypeptide(L)'
;MRSPSSLTPADRFNPSAKKQPTMYDLPSEYSEESGLPDEFHDLQPQLLSATLRLADIARDQVFTGTDLNLYYDLQHPLWHKRPDWFAAIGVPRLYAQKELRLSYVIWDEGVVPAVVVELLSPGTEKEDLGQTTATEGEPPTKWQVYEHILKIPYYILYDRYSGSLQGYHWLDGHYSPLEIKDKRLWLPQLNLGLGLWRGEYEGRIREWLRWLDADNHWIATPLEQANQQLVQAQAKAARLAEQLRAMGIDPDQI
;
A
#
# COMPACT_ATOMS: atom_id res chain seq x y z
N MET A 1 35.58 9.23 -18.41
CA MET A 1 34.24 8.65 -18.60
C MET A 1 33.26 9.51 -17.83
N ARG A 2 32.29 10.15 -18.50
CA ARG A 2 31.26 10.96 -17.84
C ARG A 2 30.27 10.02 -17.16
N SER A 3 30.02 10.23 -15.87
CA SER A 3 28.98 9.55 -15.11
C SER A 3 27.64 9.65 -15.84
N PRO A 4 26.82 8.59 -15.90
CA PRO A 4 25.49 8.71 -16.45
C PRO A 4 24.71 9.71 -15.58
N SER A 5 24.25 10.80 -16.19
CA SER A 5 23.34 11.75 -15.54
C SER A 5 22.15 10.98 -14.99
N SER A 6 22.05 10.87 -13.67
CA SER A 6 20.84 10.43 -12.99
C SER A 6 19.76 11.48 -13.25
N LEU A 7 18.91 11.22 -14.25
CA LEU A 7 17.73 12.03 -14.49
C LEU A 7 16.93 12.12 -13.19
N THR A 8 16.60 13.33 -12.79
CA THR A 8 15.71 13.54 -11.64
C THR A 8 14.32 13.00 -11.99
N PRO A 9 13.50 12.58 -11.02
CA PRO A 9 12.13 12.12 -11.27
C PRO A 9 11.29 13.09 -12.13
N ALA A 10 11.49 14.39 -11.95
CA ALA A 10 10.82 15.43 -12.74
C ALA A 10 11.19 15.37 -14.24
N ASP A 11 12.43 15.02 -14.56
CA ASP A 11 12.92 14.91 -15.95
C ASP A 11 12.28 13.72 -16.69
N ARG A 12 11.71 12.73 -15.98
CA ARG A 12 11.04 11.55 -16.57
C ARG A 12 9.61 11.85 -17.04
N PHE A 13 8.95 12.86 -16.49
CA PHE A 13 7.53 13.16 -16.77
C PHE A 13 7.32 14.27 -17.80
N ASN A 14 8.24 15.25 -17.89
CA ASN A 14 8.12 16.32 -18.87
C ASN A 14 9.50 16.96 -19.18
N PRO A 15 10.25 16.45 -20.18
CA PRO A 15 11.57 16.98 -20.52
C PRO A 15 11.55 18.42 -21.07
N SER A 16 10.37 18.99 -21.36
CA SER A 16 10.20 20.37 -21.84
C SER A 16 9.61 21.34 -20.82
N ALA A 17 9.25 20.87 -19.62
CA ALA A 17 8.85 21.75 -18.52
C ALA A 17 10.08 22.48 -17.95
N LYS A 18 9.94 23.76 -17.60
CA LYS A 18 10.93 24.43 -16.74
C LYS A 18 11.13 23.57 -15.50
N LYS A 19 12.37 23.21 -15.18
CA LYS A 19 12.73 22.42 -14.01
C LYS A 19 12.34 23.18 -12.74
N GLN A 20 11.14 22.90 -12.24
CA GLN A 20 10.63 23.45 -10.98
C GLN A 20 11.20 22.62 -9.83
N PRO A 21 11.45 23.22 -8.65
CA PRO A 21 11.82 22.47 -7.46
C PRO A 21 10.73 21.46 -7.10
N THR A 22 11.15 20.29 -6.63
CA THR A 22 10.30 19.24 -6.06
C THR A 22 10.67 19.04 -4.59
N MET A 23 9.86 18.26 -3.87
CA MET A 23 10.18 17.78 -2.51
C MET A 23 11.56 17.09 -2.40
N TYR A 24 12.09 16.54 -3.51
CA TYR A 24 13.35 15.82 -3.55
C TYR A 24 14.55 16.76 -3.72
N ASP A 25 14.31 18.03 -4.05
CA ASP A 25 15.36 19.04 -4.26
C ASP A 25 15.67 19.85 -2.99
N LEU A 26 14.84 19.74 -1.96
CA LEU A 26 15.00 20.46 -0.69
C LEU A 26 15.17 19.45 0.46
N PRO A 27 16.15 19.66 1.36
CA PRO A 27 16.20 18.88 2.60
C PRO A 27 14.91 19.14 3.40
N SER A 28 14.47 18.17 4.20
CA SER A 28 13.46 18.46 5.23
C SER A 28 13.95 19.62 6.12
N GLU A 29 13.01 20.31 6.78
CA GLU A 29 13.33 21.32 7.80
C GLU A 29 14.25 20.76 8.90
N TYR A 30 14.32 19.43 9.02
CA TYR A 30 15.27 18.69 9.84
C TYR A 30 16.22 17.87 8.95
N SER A 31 17.53 18.01 9.18
CA SER A 31 18.59 17.39 8.37
C SER A 31 18.60 15.86 8.33
N GLU A 32 17.81 15.21 9.19
CA GLU A 32 17.73 13.75 9.35
C GLU A 32 16.44 13.15 8.77
N GLU A 33 15.53 13.97 8.24
CA GLU A 33 14.28 13.49 7.64
C GLU A 33 14.38 13.43 6.12
N SER A 34 13.97 12.30 5.53
CA SER A 34 13.60 12.29 4.11
C SER A 34 12.43 13.26 3.94
N GLY A 35 12.48 14.13 2.93
CA GLY A 35 11.44 15.14 2.69
C GLY A 35 10.01 14.58 2.78
N LEU A 36 9.07 15.41 3.24
CA LEU A 36 7.64 15.07 3.40
C LEU A 36 7.09 14.37 2.17
N PRO A 37 6.17 13.40 2.28
CA PRO A 37 5.62 12.62 1.15
C PRO A 37 4.88 13.48 0.12
N ASP A 38 4.90 13.08 -1.16
CA ASP A 38 4.10 13.71 -2.22
C ASP A 38 2.67 13.15 -2.23
N GLU A 39 1.82 13.77 -3.05
CA GLU A 39 0.42 13.34 -3.26
C GLU A 39 0.32 11.85 -3.62
N PHE A 40 1.31 11.23 -4.27
CA PHE A 40 1.26 9.80 -4.55
C PHE A 40 1.52 8.95 -3.30
N HIS A 41 2.50 9.30 -2.48
CA HIS A 41 2.78 8.60 -1.22
C HIS A 41 1.65 8.79 -0.19
N ASP A 42 0.84 9.85 -0.31
CA ASP A 42 -0.40 9.98 0.45
C ASP A 42 -1.52 9.07 -0.10
N LEU A 43 -1.79 9.13 -1.41
CA LEU A 43 -2.96 8.46 -2.00
C LEU A 43 -2.80 6.94 -2.17
N GLN A 44 -1.60 6.45 -2.50
CA GLN A 44 -1.38 5.03 -2.80
C GLN A 44 -1.64 4.12 -1.58
N PRO A 45 -1.16 4.44 -0.36
CA PRO A 45 -1.48 3.69 0.85
C PRO A 45 -2.97 3.72 1.24
N GLN A 46 -3.66 4.83 0.96
CA GLN A 46 -5.10 4.93 1.18
C GLN A 46 -5.87 3.94 0.29
N LEU A 47 -5.50 3.83 -1.00
CA LEU A 47 -6.12 2.85 -1.91
C LEU A 47 -5.85 1.41 -1.47
N LEU A 48 -4.63 1.11 -1.02
CA LEU A 48 -4.28 -0.21 -0.45
C LEU A 48 -5.17 -0.54 0.75
N SER A 49 -5.33 0.40 1.68
CA SER A 49 -6.18 0.23 2.87
C SER A 49 -7.67 0.12 2.52
N ALA A 50 -8.14 0.91 1.55
CA ALA A 50 -9.54 0.92 1.11
C ALA A 50 -9.95 -0.39 0.42
N THR A 51 -9.01 -1.04 -0.26
CA THR A 51 -9.26 -2.24 -1.08
C THR A 51 -8.78 -3.55 -0.42
N LEU A 52 -8.10 -3.51 0.73
CA LEU A 52 -7.73 -4.72 1.47
C LEU A 52 -8.98 -5.40 2.07
N ARG A 53 -9.32 -6.60 1.56
CA ARG A 53 -10.42 -7.43 2.08
C ARG A 53 -9.99 -8.88 2.11
N LEU A 54 -9.89 -9.44 3.31
CA LEU A 54 -9.68 -10.87 3.51
C LEU A 54 -11.04 -11.57 3.61
N ALA A 55 -11.18 -12.76 3.01
CA ALA A 55 -12.44 -13.47 2.96
C ALA A 55 -12.96 -13.88 4.35
N ASP A 56 -12.06 -14.37 5.21
CA ASP A 56 -12.40 -14.97 6.51
C ASP A 56 -12.03 -14.09 7.72
N ILE A 57 -11.53 -12.87 7.49
CA ILE A 57 -11.11 -11.95 8.55
C ILE A 57 -11.90 -10.66 8.46
N ALA A 58 -12.57 -10.30 9.56
CA ALA A 58 -13.33 -9.07 9.65
C ALA A 58 -12.42 -7.83 9.55
N ARG A 59 -12.92 -6.73 8.96
CA ARG A 59 -12.12 -5.51 8.71
C ARG A 59 -11.58 -4.86 9.99
N ASP A 60 -12.26 -5.05 11.11
CA ASP A 60 -11.87 -4.54 12.42
C ASP A 60 -10.79 -5.40 13.09
N GLN A 61 -10.49 -6.59 12.55
CA GLN A 61 -9.39 -7.49 12.95
C GLN A 61 -8.15 -7.34 12.04
N VAL A 62 -8.11 -6.27 11.24
CA VAL A 62 -6.96 -5.93 10.40
C VAL A 62 -6.56 -4.50 10.71
N PHE A 63 -5.29 -4.32 11.09
CA PHE A 63 -4.70 -3.00 11.20
C PHE A 63 -3.85 -2.72 9.96
N THR A 64 -4.00 -1.53 9.37
CA THR A 64 -3.14 -1.01 8.31
C THR A 64 -2.48 0.28 8.79
N GLY A 65 -1.16 0.39 8.62
CA GLY A 65 -0.40 1.61 8.93
C GLY A 65 0.19 2.23 7.67
N THR A 66 0.34 3.56 7.69
CA THR A 66 0.97 4.37 6.64
C THR A 66 1.85 5.39 7.34
N ASP A 67 3.12 5.48 6.94
CA ASP A 67 4.12 6.36 7.56
C ASP A 67 4.17 6.28 9.09
N LEU A 68 3.78 5.13 9.65
CA LEU A 68 3.70 4.90 11.08
C LEU A 68 5.00 4.24 11.56
N ASN A 69 5.61 4.80 12.61
CA ASN A 69 6.84 4.25 13.18
C ASN A 69 6.61 2.81 13.68
N LEU A 70 7.37 1.87 13.11
CA LEU A 70 7.40 0.44 13.41
C LEU A 70 8.63 0.13 14.27
N TYR A 71 8.43 -0.10 15.57
CA TYR A 71 9.49 -0.39 16.54
C TYR A 71 9.66 -1.90 16.71
N TYR A 72 10.91 -2.38 16.67
CA TYR A 72 11.22 -3.80 16.56
C TYR A 72 12.29 -4.31 17.53
N ASP A 73 12.98 -3.43 18.26
CA ASP A 73 14.06 -3.80 19.18
C ASP A 73 13.83 -3.23 20.59
N LEU A 74 13.68 -4.12 21.58
CA LEU A 74 13.52 -3.75 22.99
C LEU A 74 14.81 -3.21 23.62
N GLN A 75 15.98 -3.62 23.12
CA GLN A 75 17.29 -3.15 23.60
C GLN A 75 17.62 -1.77 23.02
N HIS A 76 17.06 -1.46 21.85
CA HIS A 76 17.21 -0.17 21.17
C HIS A 76 15.83 0.44 20.86
N PRO A 77 15.08 0.90 21.88
CA PRO A 77 13.67 1.29 21.73
C PRO A 77 13.43 2.52 20.83
N LEU A 78 14.49 3.23 20.43
CA LEU A 78 14.40 4.33 19.46
C LEU A 78 14.63 3.86 18.01
N TRP A 79 15.13 2.64 17.80
CA TRP A 79 15.28 2.07 16.47
C TRP A 79 13.91 1.69 15.92
N HIS A 80 13.59 2.27 14.78
CA HIS A 80 12.32 2.06 14.09
C HIS A 80 12.53 2.10 12.58
N LYS A 81 11.56 1.56 11.86
CA LYS A 81 11.36 1.82 10.44
C LYS A 81 10.03 2.53 10.23
N ARG A 82 9.88 3.19 9.09
CA ARG A 82 8.65 3.88 8.71
C ARG A 82 8.26 3.40 7.32
N PRO A 83 7.53 2.26 7.23
CA PRO A 83 7.08 1.75 5.94
C PRO A 83 6.00 2.66 5.35
N ASP A 84 6.00 2.84 4.02
CA ASP A 84 4.94 3.59 3.33
C ASP A 84 3.56 2.98 3.58
N TRP A 85 3.49 1.64 3.61
CA TRP A 85 2.28 0.95 4.02
C TRP A 85 2.57 -0.45 4.59
N PHE A 86 1.80 -0.89 5.58
CA PHE A 86 1.82 -2.28 6.04
C PHE A 86 0.45 -2.73 6.56
N ALA A 87 0.25 -4.05 6.63
CA ALA A 87 -0.92 -4.66 7.27
C ALA A 87 -0.54 -5.74 8.28
N ALA A 88 -1.15 -5.66 9.47
CA ALA A 88 -1.09 -6.69 10.50
C ALA A 88 -2.46 -7.37 10.63
N ILE A 89 -2.48 -8.70 10.52
CA ILE A 89 -3.70 -9.52 10.49
C ILE A 89 -3.96 -10.09 11.89
N GLY A 90 -5.23 -10.11 12.31
CA GLY A 90 -5.60 -10.51 13.68
C GLY A 90 -5.34 -9.42 14.72
N VAL A 91 -5.06 -8.19 14.28
CA VAL A 91 -4.80 -7.03 15.13
C VAL A 91 -6.00 -6.09 15.05
N PRO A 92 -6.63 -5.75 16.19
CA PRO A 92 -7.76 -4.83 16.20
C PRO A 92 -7.40 -3.48 15.59
N ARG A 93 -8.35 -2.88 14.84
CA ARG A 93 -8.16 -1.56 14.24
C ARG A 93 -7.84 -0.48 15.28
N LEU A 94 -8.47 -0.54 16.46
CA LEU A 94 -8.22 0.38 17.56
C LEU A 94 -7.25 -0.25 18.57
N TYR A 95 -6.25 0.53 18.99
CA TYR A 95 -5.35 0.17 20.06
C TYR A 95 -6.10 0.14 21.39
N ALA A 96 -5.88 -0.92 22.17
CA ALA A 96 -6.64 -1.20 23.40
C ALA A 96 -8.18 -1.10 23.22
N GLN A 97 -8.68 -1.34 21.99
CA GLN A 97 -10.08 -1.21 21.59
C GLN A 97 -10.69 0.20 21.77
N LYS A 98 -9.86 1.24 21.83
CA LYS A 98 -10.32 2.61 22.14
C LYS A 98 -9.68 3.68 21.27
N GLU A 99 -8.37 3.64 21.11
CA GLU A 99 -7.60 4.75 20.54
C GLU A 99 -7.04 4.41 19.16
N LEU A 100 -6.65 5.44 18.42
CA LEU A 100 -5.81 5.28 17.23
C LEU A 100 -4.35 5.06 17.65
N ARG A 101 -3.56 4.43 16.77
CA ARG A 101 -2.14 4.16 17.02
C ARG A 101 -1.28 5.37 16.70
N LEU A 102 -0.37 5.71 17.61
CA LEU A 102 0.71 6.69 17.39
C LEU A 102 1.98 6.04 16.83
N SER A 103 2.11 4.74 17.02
CA SER A 103 3.18 3.88 16.52
C SER A 103 2.71 2.43 16.50
N TYR A 104 3.51 1.56 15.89
CA TYR A 104 3.33 0.12 15.97
C TYR A 104 4.53 -0.50 16.67
N VAL A 105 4.31 -1.01 17.88
CA VAL A 105 5.39 -1.51 18.75
C VAL A 105 5.30 -3.02 18.82
N ILE A 106 6.24 -3.72 18.17
CA ILE A 106 6.13 -5.17 17.94
C ILE A 106 5.99 -5.98 19.23
N TRP A 107 6.73 -5.62 20.28
CA TRP A 107 6.68 -6.34 21.56
C TRP A 107 5.42 -6.05 22.38
N ASP A 108 4.68 -5.00 22.05
CA ASP A 108 3.41 -4.66 22.70
C ASP A 108 2.22 -5.25 21.92
N GLU A 109 2.26 -5.15 20.59
CA GLU A 109 1.23 -5.73 19.70
C GLU A 109 1.30 -7.27 19.64
N GLY A 110 2.50 -7.85 19.81
CA GLY A 110 2.74 -9.29 19.74
C GLY A 110 2.57 -9.92 18.36
N VAL A 111 2.27 -9.11 17.34
CA VAL A 111 2.03 -9.55 15.95
C VAL A 111 2.91 -8.75 15.01
N VAL A 112 3.68 -9.44 14.17
CA VAL A 112 4.44 -8.83 13.08
C VAL A 112 3.51 -8.51 11.90
N PRO A 113 3.74 -7.43 11.14
CA PRO A 113 3.02 -7.20 9.89
C PRO A 113 3.11 -8.42 8.96
N ALA A 114 2.00 -8.78 8.33
CA ALA A 114 1.95 -9.84 7.34
C ALA A 114 2.49 -9.38 5.98
N VAL A 115 2.32 -8.10 5.66
CA VAL A 115 2.80 -7.49 4.42
C VAL A 115 3.30 -6.07 4.69
N VAL A 116 4.42 -5.72 4.07
CA VAL A 116 4.94 -4.35 3.96
C VAL A 116 5.04 -3.99 2.47
N VAL A 117 4.66 -2.76 2.13
CA VAL A 117 4.82 -2.15 0.82
C VAL A 117 5.68 -0.90 0.98
N GLU A 118 6.73 -0.79 0.16
CA GLU A 118 7.54 0.42 0.02
C GLU A 118 7.38 0.97 -1.40
N LEU A 119 7.22 2.28 -1.48
CA LEU A 119 7.01 3.06 -2.68
C LEU A 119 8.34 3.71 -3.04
N LEU A 120 8.97 3.24 -4.11
CA LEU A 120 10.31 3.66 -4.45
C LEU A 120 10.32 5.12 -4.88
N SER A 121 11.15 5.90 -4.18
CA SER A 121 11.39 7.31 -4.45
C SER A 121 12.88 7.54 -4.73
N PRO A 122 13.22 8.60 -5.48
CA PRO A 122 14.62 8.90 -5.78
C PRO A 122 15.42 9.19 -4.51
N GLY A 123 16.46 8.39 -4.28
CA GLY A 123 17.33 8.50 -3.12
C GLY A 123 17.12 7.40 -2.07
N THR A 124 15.94 6.76 -2.00
CA THR A 124 15.69 5.65 -1.07
C THR A 124 15.83 4.27 -1.73
N GLU A 125 15.90 4.23 -3.06
CA GLU A 125 15.83 2.97 -3.82
C GLU A 125 16.86 1.92 -3.38
N LYS A 126 18.09 2.35 -3.08
CA LYS A 126 19.14 1.42 -2.65
C LYS A 126 18.84 0.78 -1.30
N GLU A 127 18.28 1.53 -0.36
CA GLU A 127 17.93 0.98 0.96
C GLU A 127 16.75 0.02 0.83
N ASP A 128 15.71 0.43 0.09
CA ASP A 128 14.50 -0.36 -0.11
C ASP A 128 14.79 -1.67 -0.88
N LEU A 129 15.74 -1.65 -1.82
CA LEU A 129 16.21 -2.82 -2.57
C LEU A 129 17.26 -3.68 -1.81
N GLY A 130 17.58 -3.36 -0.55
CA GLY A 130 18.57 -4.11 0.23
C GLY A 130 20.00 -4.00 -0.29
N GLN A 131 20.32 -2.93 -1.02
CA GLN A 131 21.63 -2.66 -1.61
C GLN A 131 22.52 -1.78 -0.72
N THR A 132 22.06 -1.49 0.49
CA THR A 132 22.82 -0.80 1.53
C THR A 132 23.24 -1.80 2.61
N THR A 133 24.33 -1.46 3.30
CA THR A 133 24.85 -2.20 4.45
C THR A 133 24.78 -1.31 5.68
N ALA A 134 24.35 -1.86 6.81
CA ALA A 134 24.34 -1.11 8.05
C ALA A 134 25.77 -0.77 8.50
N THR A 135 25.95 0.45 9.02
CA THR A 135 27.18 0.86 9.68
C THR A 135 27.17 0.37 11.13
N GLU A 136 28.34 0.05 11.68
CA GLU A 136 28.45 -0.35 13.08
C GLU A 136 28.00 0.79 14.01
N GLY A 137 27.06 0.50 14.92
CA GLY A 137 26.46 1.48 15.83
C GLY A 137 25.25 2.24 15.28
N GLU A 138 24.87 2.02 14.02
CA GLU A 138 23.67 2.60 13.40
C GLU A 138 22.51 1.58 13.37
N PRO A 139 21.25 2.04 13.23
CA PRO A 139 20.11 1.14 13.06
C PRO A 139 20.29 0.22 11.83
N PRO A 140 19.88 -1.06 11.91
CA PRO A 140 19.88 -1.98 10.76
C PRO A 140 19.13 -1.43 9.54
N THR A 141 19.47 -1.89 8.34
CA THR A 141 18.77 -1.47 7.10
C THR A 141 17.33 -1.99 7.06
N LYS A 142 16.44 -1.37 6.27
CA LYS A 142 15.06 -1.86 6.07
C LYS A 142 15.03 -3.35 5.73
N TRP A 143 15.86 -3.78 4.78
CA TRP A 143 15.95 -5.18 4.37
C TRP A 143 16.32 -6.11 5.52
N GLN A 144 17.35 -5.78 6.31
CA GLN A 144 17.75 -6.57 7.48
C GLN A 144 16.64 -6.65 8.54
N VAL A 145 15.96 -5.53 8.81
CA VAL A 145 14.84 -5.50 9.76
C VAL A 145 13.72 -6.40 9.28
N TYR A 146 13.29 -6.26 8.02
CA TYR A 146 12.13 -6.99 7.53
C TYR A 146 12.43 -8.49 7.30
N GLU A 147 13.61 -8.84 6.77
CA GLU A 147 13.96 -10.24 6.46
C GLU A 147 14.48 -11.02 7.68
N HIS A 148 15.42 -10.45 8.43
CA HIS A 148 16.16 -11.21 9.44
C HIS A 148 15.60 -11.05 10.85
N ILE A 149 15.14 -9.84 11.20
CA ILE A 149 14.62 -9.53 12.53
C ILE A 149 13.13 -9.86 12.63
N LEU A 150 12.30 -9.19 11.83
CA LEU A 150 10.84 -9.29 11.88
C LEU A 150 10.30 -10.47 11.06
N LYS A 151 11.04 -10.92 10.04
CA LYS A 151 10.64 -12.03 9.16
C LYS A 151 9.25 -11.82 8.58
N ILE A 152 9.03 -10.61 8.05
CA ILE A 152 7.74 -10.17 7.51
C ILE A 152 7.40 -11.10 6.34
N PRO A 153 6.23 -11.77 6.31
CA PRO A 153 5.93 -12.75 5.29
C PRO A 153 6.02 -12.20 3.86
N TYR A 154 5.55 -10.99 3.60
CA TYR A 154 5.60 -10.38 2.28
C TYR A 154 6.19 -8.97 2.29
N TYR A 155 7.14 -8.75 1.39
CA TYR A 155 7.75 -7.45 1.15
C TYR A 155 7.60 -7.05 -0.31
N ILE A 156 6.91 -5.94 -0.56
CA ILE A 156 6.53 -5.49 -1.90
C ILE A 156 7.18 -4.14 -2.18
N LEU A 157 7.76 -4.00 -3.37
CA LEU A 157 8.36 -2.76 -3.85
C LEU A 157 7.64 -2.29 -5.12
N TYR A 158 7.32 -1.00 -5.18
CA TYR A 158 6.73 -0.39 -6.36
C TYR A 158 7.39 0.92 -6.75
N ASP A 159 7.95 0.96 -7.97
CA ASP A 159 8.43 2.19 -8.60
C ASP A 159 7.40 2.70 -9.62
N ARG A 160 6.73 3.79 -9.26
CA ARG A 160 5.73 4.46 -10.11
C ARG A 160 6.31 5.08 -11.39
N TYR A 161 7.61 5.33 -11.45
CA TYR A 161 8.27 5.96 -12.60
C TYR A 161 8.62 4.94 -13.69
N SER A 162 9.10 3.76 -13.29
CA SER A 162 9.37 2.66 -14.23
C SER A 162 8.17 1.73 -14.43
N GLY A 163 7.20 1.76 -13.51
CA GLY A 163 6.12 0.77 -13.44
C GLY A 163 6.60 -0.60 -12.95
N SER A 164 7.76 -0.66 -12.28
CA SER A 164 8.35 -1.89 -11.77
C SER A 164 7.66 -2.32 -10.48
N LEU A 165 7.16 -3.56 -10.46
CA LEU A 165 6.59 -4.22 -9.29
C LEU A 165 7.47 -5.41 -8.94
N GLN A 166 7.93 -5.48 -7.69
CA GLN A 166 8.64 -6.62 -7.14
C GLN A 166 7.94 -7.07 -5.86
N GLY A 167 7.97 -8.37 -5.61
CA GLY A 167 7.51 -8.94 -4.35
C GLY A 167 8.46 -10.01 -3.89
N TYR A 168 8.58 -10.13 -2.58
CA TYR A 168 9.38 -11.14 -1.92
C TYR A 168 8.52 -11.84 -0.88
N HIS A 169 8.70 -13.15 -0.76
CA HIS A 169 8.06 -13.99 0.24
C HIS A 169 9.13 -14.58 1.14
N TRP A 170 8.94 -14.45 2.45
CA TRP A 170 9.86 -15.01 3.43
C TRP A 170 9.69 -16.53 3.52
N LEU A 171 10.69 -17.27 3.06
CA LEU A 171 10.71 -18.73 3.02
C LEU A 171 12.12 -19.25 3.31
N ASP A 172 12.25 -20.31 4.09
CA ASP A 172 13.54 -20.96 4.39
C ASP A 172 14.62 -19.99 4.89
N GLY A 173 14.22 -19.04 5.74
CA GLY A 173 15.13 -18.10 6.41
C GLY A 173 15.55 -16.88 5.59
N HIS A 174 15.03 -16.70 4.38
CA HIS A 174 15.35 -15.56 3.52
C HIS A 174 14.17 -15.16 2.61
N TYR A 175 14.29 -14.03 1.93
CA TYR A 175 13.35 -13.54 0.94
C TYR A 175 13.58 -14.21 -0.42
N SER A 176 12.57 -14.96 -0.86
CA SER A 176 12.48 -15.51 -2.20
C SER A 176 11.61 -14.61 -3.08
N PRO A 177 12.04 -14.23 -4.31
CA PRO A 177 11.21 -13.43 -5.21
C PRO A 177 9.90 -14.13 -5.56
N LEU A 178 8.80 -13.38 -5.55
CA LEU A 178 7.49 -13.82 -6.04
C LEU A 178 7.44 -13.69 -7.57
N GLU A 179 6.73 -14.62 -8.21
CA GLU A 179 6.47 -14.53 -9.64
C GLU A 179 5.54 -13.34 -9.94
N ILE A 180 5.93 -12.53 -10.92
CA ILE A 180 5.12 -11.42 -11.44
C ILE A 180 4.57 -11.84 -12.80
N LYS A 181 3.24 -11.99 -12.88
CA LYS A 181 2.53 -12.29 -14.12
C LYS A 181 1.53 -11.19 -14.41
N ASP A 182 1.59 -10.63 -15.62
CA ASP A 182 0.68 -9.56 -16.06
C ASP A 182 0.61 -8.37 -15.08
N LYS A 183 1.78 -7.98 -14.53
CA LYS A 183 1.94 -6.93 -13.50
C LYS A 183 1.19 -7.21 -12.19
N ARG A 184 1.03 -8.49 -11.84
CA ARG A 184 0.37 -8.96 -10.62
C ARG A 184 1.23 -10.02 -9.94
N LEU A 185 1.12 -10.08 -8.61
CA LEU A 185 1.67 -11.13 -7.76
C LEU A 185 0.57 -11.71 -6.86
N TRP A 186 0.78 -12.94 -6.41
CA TRP A 186 -0.15 -13.67 -5.56
C TRP A 186 0.47 -13.89 -4.17
N LEU A 187 -0.30 -13.62 -3.11
CA LEU A 187 0.07 -13.82 -1.71
C LEU A 187 -0.75 -15.00 -1.16
N PRO A 188 -0.25 -16.25 -1.27
CA PRO A 188 -1.05 -17.43 -0.98
C PRO A 188 -1.58 -17.49 0.46
N GLN A 189 -0.82 -17.04 1.45
CA GLN A 189 -1.25 -17.04 2.86
C GLN A 189 -2.35 -16.02 3.15
N LEU A 190 -2.50 -14.98 2.32
CA LEU A 190 -3.59 -14.02 2.44
C LEU A 190 -4.78 -14.35 1.54
N ASN A 191 -4.62 -15.32 0.62
CA ASN A 191 -5.57 -15.60 -0.45
C ASN A 191 -5.94 -14.33 -1.26
N LEU A 192 -4.92 -13.51 -1.56
CA LEU A 192 -5.07 -12.23 -2.26
C LEU A 192 -4.01 -12.05 -3.34
N GLY A 193 -4.42 -11.37 -4.42
CA GLY A 193 -3.50 -10.82 -5.41
C GLY A 193 -3.21 -9.35 -5.14
N LEU A 194 -2.06 -8.87 -5.59
CA LEU A 194 -1.74 -7.44 -5.64
C LEU A 194 -1.16 -7.13 -7.01
N GLY A 195 -1.56 -6.01 -7.62
CA GLY A 195 -1.02 -5.67 -8.94
C GLY A 195 -1.27 -4.24 -9.36
N LEU A 196 -0.74 -3.92 -10.54
CA LEU A 196 -0.85 -2.60 -11.14
C LEU A 196 -2.18 -2.46 -11.90
N TRP A 197 -3.07 -1.65 -11.34
CA TRP A 197 -4.35 -1.28 -11.90
C TRP A 197 -4.28 0.12 -12.50
N ARG A 198 -4.57 0.25 -13.80
CA ARG A 198 -4.71 1.56 -14.44
C ARG A 198 -6.14 2.04 -14.31
N GLY A 199 -6.35 3.11 -13.56
CA GLY A 199 -7.68 3.70 -13.37
C GLY A 199 -7.65 4.98 -12.55
N GLU A 200 -8.85 5.47 -12.24
CA GLU A 200 -9.06 6.72 -11.51
C GLU A 200 -9.21 6.46 -10.01
N TYR A 201 -8.42 7.15 -9.19
CA TYR A 201 -8.59 7.20 -7.75
C TYR A 201 -8.43 8.65 -7.30
N GLU A 202 -9.37 9.16 -6.50
CA GLU A 202 -9.39 10.57 -6.03
C GLU A 202 -9.18 11.60 -7.17
N GLY A 203 -9.81 11.36 -8.34
CA GLY A 203 -9.73 12.26 -9.50
C GLY A 203 -8.40 12.21 -10.26
N ARG A 204 -7.60 11.15 -10.09
CA ARG A 204 -6.29 10.98 -10.75
C ARG A 204 -6.24 9.65 -11.50
N ILE A 205 -6.12 9.72 -12.82
CA ILE A 205 -5.95 8.53 -13.68
C ILE A 205 -4.47 8.18 -13.79
N ARG A 206 -4.06 7.02 -13.26
CA ARG A 206 -2.70 6.49 -13.36
C ARG A 206 -2.65 4.98 -13.09
N GLU A 207 -1.46 4.40 -13.10
CA GLU A 207 -1.24 3.05 -12.55
C GLU A 207 -1.08 3.13 -11.03
N TRP A 208 -1.84 2.30 -10.33
CA TRP A 208 -1.87 2.19 -8.88
C TRP A 208 -1.69 0.73 -8.45
N LEU A 209 -1.08 0.48 -7.30
CA LEU A 209 -1.23 -0.82 -6.62
C LEU A 209 -2.65 -0.97 -6.08
N ARG A 210 -3.26 -2.13 -6.36
CA ARG A 210 -4.62 -2.46 -5.91
C ARG A 210 -4.76 -3.95 -5.64
N TRP A 211 -5.55 -4.30 -4.63
CA TRP A 211 -5.80 -5.70 -4.26
C TRP A 211 -6.75 -6.39 -5.24
N LEU A 212 -6.50 -7.68 -5.47
CA LEU A 212 -7.37 -8.61 -6.19
C LEU A 212 -7.84 -9.71 -5.25
N ASP A 213 -9.08 -10.16 -5.44
CA ASP A 213 -9.58 -11.36 -4.78
C ASP A 213 -9.02 -12.66 -5.41
N ALA A 214 -9.42 -13.81 -4.86
CA ALA A 214 -9.00 -15.13 -5.32
C ALA A 214 -9.48 -15.46 -6.75
N ASP A 215 -10.51 -14.78 -7.24
CA ASP A 215 -11.03 -14.92 -8.60
C ASP A 215 -10.35 -13.95 -9.58
N ASN A 216 -9.32 -13.23 -9.16
CA ASN A 216 -8.58 -12.21 -9.92
C ASN A 216 -9.42 -10.97 -10.29
N HIS A 217 -10.47 -10.66 -9.53
CA HIS A 217 -11.19 -9.40 -9.66
C HIS A 217 -10.59 -8.32 -8.77
N TRP A 218 -10.51 -7.10 -9.27
CA TRP A 218 -10.09 -5.95 -8.48
C TRP A 218 -11.08 -5.68 -7.35
N ILE A 219 -10.58 -5.61 -6.12
CA ILE A 219 -11.43 -5.34 -4.98
C ILE A 219 -11.86 -3.88 -5.03
N ALA A 220 -13.18 -3.66 -5.01
CA ALA A 220 -13.80 -2.33 -5.07
C ALA A 220 -13.49 -1.51 -3.81
N THR A 221 -13.20 -0.23 -4.00
CA THR A 221 -13.21 0.79 -2.94
C THR A 221 -14.62 0.93 -2.36
N PRO A 222 -14.79 1.47 -1.13
CA PRO A 222 -16.12 1.71 -0.58
C PRO A 222 -17.01 2.58 -1.47
N LEU A 223 -16.44 3.57 -2.17
CA LEU A 223 -17.17 4.44 -3.08
C LEU A 223 -17.65 3.68 -4.33
N GLU A 224 -16.79 2.87 -4.95
CA GLU A 224 -17.19 2.03 -6.09
C GLU A 224 -18.27 1.02 -5.67
N GLN A 225 -18.16 0.42 -4.47
CA GLN A 225 -19.18 -0.47 -3.92
C GLN A 225 -20.53 0.25 -3.76
N ALA A 226 -20.53 1.44 -3.18
CA ALA A 226 -21.76 2.24 -3.00
C ALA A 226 -22.40 2.61 -4.35
N ASN A 227 -21.60 3.00 -5.34
CA ASN A 227 -22.08 3.31 -6.69
C ASN A 227 -22.67 2.08 -7.39
N GLN A 228 -22.03 0.91 -7.27
CA GLN A 228 -22.57 -0.34 -7.81
C GLN A 228 -23.92 -0.69 -7.18
N GLN A 229 -24.04 -0.55 -5.85
CA GLN A 229 -25.31 -0.79 -5.13
C GLN A 229 -26.40 0.18 -5.57
N LEU A 230 -26.08 1.46 -5.77
CA LEU A 230 -27.03 2.46 -6.25
C LEU A 230 -27.56 2.11 -7.65
N VAL A 231 -26.67 1.77 -8.57
CA VAL A 231 -27.04 1.37 -9.94
C VAL A 231 -27.92 0.11 -9.92
N GLN A 232 -27.56 -0.89 -9.11
CA GLN A 232 -28.37 -2.11 -8.96
C GLN A 232 -29.75 -1.82 -8.36
N ALA A 233 -29.84 -0.95 -7.34
CA ALA A 233 -31.09 -0.55 -6.73
C ALA A 233 -32.00 0.19 -7.73
N GLN A 234 -31.44 1.11 -8.52
CA GLN A 234 -32.16 1.83 -9.58
C GLN A 234 -32.66 0.88 -10.67
N ALA A 235 -31.84 -0.06 -11.13
CA ALA A 235 -32.24 -1.05 -12.12
C ALA A 235 -33.37 -1.96 -11.60
N LYS A 236 -33.28 -2.40 -10.34
CA LYS A 236 -34.32 -3.19 -9.70
C LYS A 236 -35.63 -2.40 -9.54
N ALA A 237 -35.55 -1.15 -9.09
CA ALA A 237 -36.71 -0.27 -8.97
C ALA A 237 -37.40 -0.04 -10.33
N ALA A 238 -36.62 0.21 -11.39
CA ALA A 238 -37.15 0.37 -12.74
C ALA A 238 -37.89 -0.89 -13.22
N ARG A 239 -37.32 -2.08 -12.98
CA ARG A 239 -37.96 -3.36 -13.34
C ARG A 239 -39.24 -3.62 -12.55
N LEU A 240 -39.27 -3.30 -11.26
CA LEU A 240 -40.49 -3.44 -10.45
C LEU A 240 -41.57 -2.45 -10.89
N ALA A 241 -41.21 -1.20 -11.18
CA ALA A 241 -42.14 -0.19 -11.68
C ALA A 241 -42.78 -0.63 -13.01
N GLU A 242 -42.01 -1.25 -13.91
CA GLU A 242 -42.54 -1.82 -15.14
C GLU A 242 -43.53 -2.97 -14.87
N GLN A 243 -43.21 -3.87 -13.93
CA GLN A 243 -44.10 -4.96 -13.52
C GLN A 243 -45.41 -4.44 -12.89
N LEU A 244 -45.33 -3.41 -12.04
CA LEU A 244 -46.51 -2.78 -11.44
C LEU A 244 -47.40 -2.14 -12.51
N ARG A 245 -46.81 -1.40 -13.46
CA ARG A 245 -47.54 -0.84 -14.60
C ARG A 245 -48.21 -1.92 -15.45
N ALA A 246 -47.54 -3.06 -15.67
CA ALA A 246 -48.12 -4.20 -16.38
C ALA A 246 -49.31 -4.84 -15.62
N MET A 247 -49.36 -4.71 -14.29
CA MET A 247 -50.48 -5.13 -13.45
C MET A 247 -51.56 -4.04 -13.29
N GLY A 248 -51.42 -2.89 -13.97
CA GLY A 248 -52.35 -1.76 -13.87
C GLY A 248 -52.23 -0.96 -12.58
N ILE A 249 -51.14 -1.14 -11.82
CA ILE A 249 -50.85 -0.40 -10.60
C ILE A 249 -49.89 0.74 -10.95
N ASP A 250 -50.22 1.97 -10.54
CA ASP A 250 -49.34 3.13 -10.68
C ASP A 250 -48.23 3.09 -9.61
N PRO A 251 -46.95 2.85 -9.99
CA PRO A 251 -45.86 2.75 -9.03
C PRO A 251 -45.56 4.08 -8.31
N ASP A 252 -46.00 5.22 -8.85
CA ASP A 252 -45.77 6.54 -8.26
C ASP A 252 -46.80 6.89 -7.16
N GLN A 253 -47.75 5.99 -6.89
CA GLN A 253 -48.82 6.13 -5.87
C GLN A 253 -48.66 5.18 -4.66
N ILE A 254 -47.55 4.45 -4.55
CA ILE A 254 -47.24 3.52 -3.46
C ILE A 254 -46.21 4.12 -2.51
#